data_AF-A0A526MFD9-F1
#
_entry.id   AF-A0A526MFD9-F1
#
_cell.length_a   1.000
_cell.length_b   1.000
_cell.length_c   1.000
_cell.angle_alpha   90.00
_cell.angle_beta   90.00
_cell.angle_gamma   90.00
#
_symmetry.space_group_name_H-M   'P 1'
#
loop_
_entity.id
_entity.type
_entity.pdbx_description
1 polymer ?
#
loop_
_entity_poly.entity_id
_entity_poly.type
_entity_poly.pdbx_seq_one_letter_code
_entity_poly.pdbx_strand_id
1 'polypeptide(L)'
;MANPPRRPTNPMAAAEAAFKPVKKPAPPVREAAVAPSVRELVSIRIDRAVLDYFQGDGPGWQDRINDALRAMVEKRIAAEHDRSDDIT
;
A
#
# COMPACT_ATOMS: atom_id res chain seq x y z
N MET A 1 -41.89 -57.86 18.89
CA MET A 1 -41.23 -56.89 19.80
C MET A 1 -40.34 -55.97 18.97
N ALA A 2 -40.46 -54.65 19.13
CA ALA A 2 -39.68 -53.64 18.41
C ALA A 2 -38.30 -53.42 19.07
N ASN A 3 -37.27 -53.15 18.27
CA ASN A 3 -35.94 -52.73 18.75
C ASN A 3 -35.65 -51.33 18.18
N PRO A 4 -35.39 -50.30 19.00
CA PRO A 4 -35.36 -48.90 18.55
C PRO A 4 -34.09 -48.55 17.77
N PRO A 5 -34.13 -47.59 16.82
CA PRO A 5 -32.96 -47.14 16.10
C PRO A 5 -31.99 -46.41 17.04
N ARG A 6 -30.75 -46.92 17.14
CA ARG A 6 -29.69 -46.33 17.97
C ARG A 6 -29.34 -44.94 17.43
N ARG A 7 -29.68 -43.91 18.21
CA ARG A 7 -29.18 -42.53 18.07
C ARG A 7 -27.68 -42.52 18.40
N PRO A 8 -26.77 -42.20 17.46
CA PRO A 8 -25.41 -41.82 17.85
C PRO A 8 -25.45 -40.37 18.36
N THR A 9 -25.61 -40.27 19.67
CA THR A 9 -25.21 -39.12 20.50
C THR A 9 -23.72 -38.85 20.29
N ASN A 10 -23.38 -37.83 19.50
CA ASN A 10 -22.54 -36.73 20.01
C ASN A 10 -22.52 -35.53 19.03
N PRO A 11 -23.42 -34.52 19.18
CA PRO A 11 -23.39 -33.32 18.35
C PRO A 11 -22.14 -32.45 18.58
N MET A 12 -21.43 -32.65 19.70
CA MET A 12 -20.21 -31.91 20.03
C MET A 12 -19.05 -32.28 19.10
N ALA A 13 -18.91 -33.58 18.78
CA ALA A 13 -17.83 -34.08 17.93
C ALA A 13 -17.95 -33.63 16.46
N ALA A 14 -19.18 -33.40 15.98
CA ALA A 14 -19.42 -32.85 14.65
C ALA A 14 -19.06 -31.36 14.56
N ALA A 15 -19.24 -30.59 15.64
CA ALA A 15 -18.93 -29.16 15.67
C ALA A 15 -17.42 -28.87 15.73
N GLU A 16 -16.66 -29.68 16.46
CA GLU A 16 -15.20 -29.52 16.56
C GLU A 16 -14.48 -29.85 15.24
N ALA A 17 -15.04 -30.73 14.40
CA ALA A 17 -14.48 -31.01 13.08
C ALA A 17 -14.62 -29.83 12.10
N ALA A 18 -15.64 -28.98 12.28
CA ALA A 18 -15.92 -27.84 11.40
C ALA A 18 -15.09 -26.58 11.73
N PHE A 19 -14.50 -26.51 12.93
CA PHE A 19 -13.74 -25.35 13.42
C PHE A 19 -12.22 -25.57 13.49
N LYS A 20 -11.67 -26.39 12.58
CA LYS A 20 -10.22 -26.44 12.39
C LYS A 20 -9.77 -25.16 11.67
N PRO A 21 -8.87 -24.33 12.26
CA PRO A 21 -8.37 -23.14 11.58
C PRO A 21 -7.47 -23.58 10.43
N VAL A 22 -7.97 -23.45 9.19
CA VAL A 22 -7.14 -23.56 7.99
C VAL A 22 -6.19 -22.37 7.99
N LYS A 23 -4.90 -22.64 8.23
CA LYS A 23 -3.83 -21.65 8.14
C LYS A 23 -3.81 -21.12 6.70
N LYS A 24 -4.28 -19.89 6.50
CA LYS A 24 -4.19 -19.21 5.20
C LYS A 24 -2.72 -19.18 4.79
N PRO A 25 -2.35 -19.63 3.58
CA PRO A 25 -0.98 -19.51 3.12
C PRO A 25 -0.61 -18.03 3.10
N ALA A 26 0.59 -17.70 3.60
CA ALA A 26 1.11 -16.34 3.53
C ALA A 26 1.07 -15.89 2.05
N PRO A 27 0.61 -14.66 1.76
CA PRO A 27 0.63 -14.17 0.39
C PRO A 27 2.08 -14.27 -0.12
N PRO A 28 2.28 -14.68 -1.40
CA PRO A 28 3.62 -14.70 -1.96
C PRO A 28 4.20 -13.30 -1.77
N VAL A 29 5.40 -13.23 -1.18
CA VAL A 29 6.21 -12.02 -1.17
C VAL A 29 6.41 -11.68 -2.63
N ARG A 30 5.59 -10.75 -3.14
CA ARG A 30 5.81 -10.19 -4.47
C ARG A 30 7.14 -9.48 -4.36
N GLU A 31 8.19 -10.08 -4.92
CA GLU A 31 9.42 -9.37 -5.20
C GLU A 31 8.99 -8.12 -5.95
N ALA A 32 9.13 -6.98 -5.29
CA ALA A 32 8.76 -5.70 -5.87
C ALA A 32 9.68 -5.54 -7.07
N ALA A 33 9.14 -5.79 -8.26
CA ALA A 33 9.77 -5.40 -9.50
C ALA A 33 10.17 -3.93 -9.30
N VAL A 34 11.48 -3.68 -9.30
CA VAL A 34 12.06 -2.35 -9.18
C VAL A 34 11.75 -1.63 -10.48
N ALA A 35 10.48 -1.26 -10.63
CA ALA A 35 10.05 -0.37 -11.68
C ALA A 35 10.70 1.00 -11.38
N PRO A 36 11.18 1.73 -12.39
CA PRO A 36 11.83 3.04 -12.21
C PRO A 36 10.90 4.14 -11.66
N SER A 37 9.73 3.79 -11.14
CA SER A 37 8.71 4.70 -10.60
C SER A 37 8.18 4.24 -9.23
N VAL A 38 8.93 3.44 -8.48
CA VAL A 38 8.52 3.05 -7.12
C VAL A 38 8.44 4.31 -6.25
N ARG A 39 7.25 4.57 -5.70
CA ARG A 39 7.05 5.61 -4.69
C ARG A 39 7.44 5.02 -3.35
N GLU A 40 8.35 5.69 -2.66
CA GLU A 40 8.75 5.30 -1.31
C GLU A 40 7.89 6.05 -0.28
N LEU A 41 7.36 5.32 0.71
CA LEU A 41 6.64 5.92 1.82
C LEU A 41 7.64 6.47 2.82
N VAL A 42 7.72 7.79 2.91
CA VAL A 42 8.63 8.48 3.82
C VAL A 42 7.88 9.43 4.74
N SER A 43 8.38 9.59 5.97
CA SER A 43 7.86 10.55 6.93
C SER A 43 8.62 11.87 6.80
N ILE A 44 8.00 12.86 6.16
CA ILE A 44 8.54 14.22 6.03
C ILE A 44 7.68 15.23 6.80
N ARG A 45 8.30 16.31 7.28
CA ARG A 45 7.59 17.44 7.89
C ARG A 45 7.20 18.42 6.79
N ILE A 46 5.91 18.78 6.73
CA ILE A 46 5.37 19.75 5.77
C ILE A 46 4.65 20.84 6.58
N ASP A 47 4.80 22.09 6.16
CA ASP A 47 4.12 23.22 6.78
C ASP A 47 2.60 23.09 6.66
N ARG A 48 1.90 23.58 7.69
CA ARG A 48 0.43 23.46 7.76
C ARG A 48 -0.26 24.20 6.62
N ALA A 49 0.19 25.41 6.30
CA ALA A 49 -0.39 26.21 5.21
C ALA A 49 -0.26 25.52 3.85
N VAL A 50 0.86 24.83 3.61
CA VAL A 50 1.08 24.05 2.38
C VAL A 50 0.14 22.85 2.34
N LEU A 51 0.03 22.10 3.44
CA LEU A 51 -0.90 20.97 3.53
C LEU A 51 -2.35 21.40 3.29
N ASP A 52 -2.79 22.49 3.92
CA ASP A 52 -4.17 22.99 3.79
C ASP A 52 -4.47 23.42 2.35
N TYR A 53 -3.51 24.06 1.67
CA TYR A 53 -3.64 24.40 0.24
C TYR A 53 -3.88 23.17 -0.62
N PHE A 54 -3.02 22.15 -0.53
CA PHE A 54 -3.14 20.96 -1.37
C PHE A 54 -4.36 20.11 -1.02
N GLN A 55 -4.73 20.02 0.26
CA GLN A 55 -5.92 19.29 0.71
C GLN A 55 -7.23 19.96 0.25
N GLY A 56 -7.25 21.30 0.15
CA GLY A 56 -8.41 22.06 -0.33
C GLY A 56 -8.84 21.70 -1.76
N ASP A 57 -7.88 21.33 -2.61
CA ASP A 57 -8.13 20.92 -4.00
C ASP A 57 -8.76 19.51 -4.13
N GLY A 58 -8.99 18.80 -3.01
CA GLY A 58 -9.71 17.52 -2.99
C GLY A 58 -8.82 16.28 -3.19
N PRO A 59 -9.40 15.13 -3.58
CA PRO A 59 -8.69 13.85 -3.72
C PRO A 59 -7.40 13.96 -4.58
N GLY A 60 -6.41 13.13 -4.28
CA GLY A 60 -5.11 13.15 -5.00
C GLY A 60 -4.16 14.28 -4.59
N TRP A 61 -4.40 14.95 -3.45
CA TRP A 61 -3.54 16.04 -2.97
C TRP A 61 -2.07 15.65 -2.75
N GLN A 62 -1.81 14.40 -2.36
CA GLN A 62 -0.44 13.90 -2.20
C GLN A 62 0.28 13.75 -3.56
N ASP A 63 -0.45 13.33 -4.60
CA ASP A 63 0.10 13.24 -5.95
C ASP A 63 0.49 14.63 -6.46
N ARG A 64 -0.36 15.64 -6.23
CA ARG A 64 -0.05 17.03 -6.58
C ARG A 64 1.19 17.57 -5.87
N ILE A 65 1.38 17.25 -4.59
CA ILE A 65 2.61 17.61 -3.86
C ILE A 65 3.81 16.94 -4.54
N ASN A 66 3.71 15.64 -4.84
CA ASN A 66 4.79 14.91 -5.48
C ASN A 66 5.12 15.45 -6.89
N ASP A 67 4.12 15.83 -7.68
CA ASP A 67 4.31 16.41 -9.01
C ASP A 67 4.98 17.79 -8.93
N ALA A 68 4.61 18.63 -7.95
CA ALA A 68 5.28 19.90 -7.70
C ALA A 68 6.76 19.72 -7.33
N LEU A 69 7.07 18.71 -6.49
CA LEU A 69 8.46 18.38 -6.15
C LEU A 69 9.24 17.90 -7.38
N ARG A 70 8.64 17.05 -8.23
CA ARG A 70 9.26 16.59 -9.47
C ARG A 70 9.57 17.73 -10.43
N ALA A 71 8.63 18.64 -10.63
CA ALA A 71 8.83 19.81 -11.49
C ALA A 71 9.99 20.70 -10.99
N MET A 72 10.13 20.86 -9.67
CA MET A 72 11.25 21.60 -9.08
C MET A 72 12.59 20.90 -9.32
N VAL A 73 12.65 19.57 -9.18
CA VAL A 73 13.86 18.78 -9.45
C VAL A 73 14.24 18.87 -10.93
N GLU A 74 13.28 18.69 -11.85
CA GLU A 74 13.51 18.79 -13.29
C GLU A 74 14.03 20.18 -13.67
N LYS A 75 13.39 21.25 -13.15
CA LYS A 75 13.85 22.62 -13.35
C LYS A 75 15.29 22.82 -12.88
N ARG A 76 15.67 22.22 -11.74
CA ARG A 76 17.03 22.35 -11.20
C ARG A 76 18.05 21.58 -12.04
N ILE A 77 17.69 20.39 -12.52
CA ILE A 77 18.53 19.60 -13.43
C ILE A 77 18.75 20.36 -14.74
N ALA A 78 17.69 20.91 -15.33
CA ALA A 78 17.78 21.70 -16.57
C ALA A 78 18.69 22.93 -16.40
N ALA A 79 18.56 23.66 -15.29
CA ALA A 79 19.41 24.82 -15.01
C ALA A 79 20.87 24.46 -14.71
N GLU A 80 21.12 23.26 -14.20
CA GLU A 80 22.47 22.75 -13.95
C GLU A 80 23.14 22.29 -15.24
N HIS A 81 22.37 21.68 -16.15
CA HIS A 81 22.83 21.30 -17.48
C HIS A 81 23.24 22.52 -18.32
N ASP A 82 22.38 23.54 -18.38
CA ASP A 82 22.65 24.80 -19.09
C ASP A 82 23.92 25.51 -18.57
N ARG A 83 24.14 25.48 -17.24
CA ARG A 83 25.37 26.03 -16.64
C ARG A 83 26.62 25.23 -17.01
N SER A 84 26.52 23.92 -17.16
CA SER A 84 27.67 23.08 -17.53
C SER A 84 28.09 23.28 -18.98
N ASP A 85 27.14 23.55 -19.88
CA ASP A 85 27.42 23.81 -21.30
C ASP A 85 28.10 25.17 -21.54
N ASP A 86 27.90 26.15 -20.67
CA ASP A 86 28.54 27.49 -20.76
C ASP A 86 30.01 27.52 -20.27
N ILE A 87 30.44 26.48 -19.54
CA ILE A 87 31.79 26.40 -18.93
C ILE A 87 32.77 25.58 -19.80
N THR A 88 32.31 24.95 -20.89
CA THR A 88 33.14 24.16 -21.82
C THR A 88 33.39 24.90 -23.13
#